data_AF-A0AB34NZW9-F1
#
_entry.id   AF-A0AB34NZW9-F1
#
_cell.length_a   1.000
_cell.length_b   1.000
_cell.length_c   1.000
_cell.angle_alpha   90.00
_cell.angle_beta   90.00
_cell.angle_gamma   90.00
#
_symmetry.space_group_name_H-M   'P 1'
#
loop_
_entity.id
_entity.type
_entity.pdbx_description
1 polymer ?
#
loop_
_entity_poly.entity_id
_entity_poly.type
_entity_poly.pdbx_seq_one_letter_code
_entity_poly.pdbx_strand_id
1 'polypeptide(L)'
;MAVRTRSELRRIDQAQTVHDKRSFGIAIFTIVVLFFSLVTFMNPIFMKSQIAKESNGVVAERYINQKFDNFAAAIGADRSSNNSTNNLLTVKQTRPIANAMIDYTLGVHLFRAENSSLASQIRKVILTKIDDNSSMEAKSVQEKLKKNKESGLYAIITSFGLANATLAANVELVFLILNILVIIFVGILAYQQIKRLKEIVSTGRLIHMFAAGGMRASLGLIVVFGLLAFIPTIFNVEGLILNIGYFLEIASGIFLELVIVGVVLFVISTVTWQLTSAK
;
A
#
# COMPACT_ATOMS: atom_id res chain seq x y z
N MET A 1 32.59 -21.90 42.69
CA MET A 1 31.83 -20.89 41.95
C MET A 1 32.77 -19.75 41.59
N ALA A 2 33.05 -19.54 40.30
CA ALA A 2 33.92 -18.44 39.89
C ALA A 2 33.21 -17.09 40.14
N VAL A 3 33.81 -16.26 41.00
CA VAL A 3 33.35 -14.89 41.27
C VAL A 3 33.62 -14.06 40.02
N ARG A 4 32.55 -13.69 39.30
CA ARG A 4 32.67 -12.80 38.14
C ARG A 4 33.22 -11.45 38.60
N THR A 5 34.22 -10.96 37.88
CA THR A 5 34.87 -9.69 38.24
C THR A 5 33.95 -8.51 37.92
N ARG A 6 34.10 -7.38 38.64
CA ARG A 6 33.28 -6.17 38.48
C ARG A 6 33.33 -5.62 37.03
N SER A 7 34.43 -5.83 36.33
CA SER A 7 34.62 -5.51 34.91
C SER A 7 33.77 -6.39 33.99
N GLU A 8 33.68 -7.70 34.25
CA GLU A 8 32.83 -8.63 33.50
C GLU A 8 31.34 -8.30 33.68
N LEU A 9 30.91 -7.99 34.91
CA LEU A 9 29.55 -7.54 35.20
C LEU A 9 29.20 -6.25 34.44
N ARG A 10 30.11 -5.27 34.42
CA ARG A 10 29.93 -4.00 33.69
C ARG A 10 29.88 -4.19 32.18
N ARG A 11 30.63 -5.17 31.66
CA ARG A 11 30.66 -5.52 30.22
C ARG A 11 29.38 -6.26 29.79
N ILE A 12 28.86 -7.13 30.65
CA ILE A 12 27.56 -7.81 30.45
C ILE A 12 26.41 -6.79 30.50
N ASP A 13 26.42 -5.87 31.45
CA ASP A 13 25.42 -4.79 31.55
C ASP A 13 25.43 -3.86 30.32
N GLN A 14 26.62 -3.53 29.82
CA GLN A 14 26.78 -2.74 28.59
C GLN A 14 26.31 -3.49 27.34
N ALA A 15 26.60 -4.80 27.24
CA ALA A 15 26.14 -5.65 26.14
C ALA A 15 24.60 -5.81 26.15
N GLN A 16 24.00 -6.01 27.32
CA GLN A 16 22.54 -6.04 27.49
C GLN A 16 21.90 -4.71 27.10
N THR A 17 22.48 -3.58 27.55
CA THR A 17 21.98 -2.25 27.20
C THR A 17 22.02 -1.98 25.69
N VAL A 18 23.05 -2.46 24.98
CA VAL A 18 23.15 -2.33 23.51
C VAL A 18 22.14 -3.23 22.79
N HIS A 19 21.96 -4.46 23.27
CA HIS A 19 20.97 -5.41 22.74
C HIS A 19 19.55 -4.84 22.86
N ASP A 20 19.21 -4.30 24.03
CA ASP A 20 17.88 -3.75 24.30
C ASP A 20 17.58 -2.50 23.45
N LYS A 21 18.56 -1.63 23.22
CA LYS A 21 18.43 -0.49 22.29
C LYS A 21 18.15 -0.94 20.85
N ARG A 22 18.79 -2.02 20.39
CA ARG A 22 18.53 -2.61 19.06
C ARG A 22 17.13 -3.19 18.97
N SER A 23 16.70 -3.90 20.01
CA SER A 23 15.36 -4.51 20.09
C SER A 23 14.26 -3.46 20.00
N PHE A 24 14.40 -2.31 20.66
CA PHE A 24 13.43 -1.21 20.54
C PHE A 24 13.36 -0.64 19.13
N GLY A 25 14.50 -0.46 18.46
CA GLY A 25 14.52 0.02 17.08
C GLY A 25 13.77 -0.91 16.12
N ILE A 26 13.97 -2.22 16.25
CA ILE A 26 13.25 -3.22 15.43
C ILE A 26 11.76 -3.18 15.74
N ALA A 27 11.37 -3.18 17.02
CA ALA A 27 9.95 -3.15 17.40
C ALA A 27 9.24 -1.89 16.88
N ILE A 28 9.84 -0.71 17.07
CA ILE A 28 9.29 0.56 16.58
C ILE A 28 9.18 0.56 15.05
N PHE A 29 10.25 0.17 14.35
CA PHE A 29 10.25 0.10 12.90
C PHE A 29 9.12 -0.81 12.40
N THR A 30 9.04 -2.03 12.92
CA THR A 30 8.01 -3.00 12.53
C THR A 30 6.60 -2.46 12.79
N ILE A 31 6.33 -1.92 13.97
CA ILE A 31 5.01 -1.36 14.30
C ILE A 31 4.67 -0.20 13.36
N VAL A 32 5.59 0.73 13.12
CA VAL A 32 5.33 1.89 12.26
C VAL A 32 5.08 1.47 10.82
N VAL A 33 5.87 0.55 10.27
CA VAL A 33 5.69 0.05 8.88
C VAL A 33 4.34 -0.64 8.72
N LEU A 34 4.02 -1.54 9.65
CA LEU A 34 2.78 -2.30 9.63
C LEU A 34 1.55 -1.41 9.83
N PHE A 35 1.62 -0.48 10.77
CA PHE A 35 0.57 0.52 10.97
C PHE A 35 0.42 1.41 9.73
N PHE A 36 1.52 1.84 9.12
CA PHE A 36 1.47 2.65 7.92
C PHE A 36 0.79 1.92 6.77
N SER A 37 1.13 0.64 6.53
CA SER A 37 0.47 -0.11 5.46
C SER A 37 -1.03 -0.22 5.69
N LEU A 38 -1.48 -0.43 6.94
CA LEU A 38 -2.90 -0.45 7.30
C LEU A 38 -3.61 0.85 6.94
N VAL A 39 -3.02 2.01 7.24
CA VAL A 39 -3.67 3.31 7.00
C VAL A 39 -3.52 3.80 5.56
N THR A 40 -2.64 3.19 4.76
CA THR A 40 -2.35 3.59 3.38
C THR A 40 -2.75 2.54 2.36
N PHE A 41 -1.86 1.60 2.04
CA PHE A 41 -2.03 0.60 0.98
C PHE A 41 -3.25 -0.30 1.20
N MET A 42 -3.57 -0.59 2.46
CA MET A 42 -4.69 -1.46 2.84
C MET A 42 -5.97 -0.66 3.14
N ASN A 43 -5.94 0.66 2.94
CA ASN A 43 -7.06 1.55 3.22
C ASN A 43 -7.72 2.03 1.92
N PRO A 44 -8.96 1.61 1.62
CA PRO A 44 -9.63 1.99 0.39
C PRO A 44 -9.87 3.50 0.29
N ILE A 45 -10.11 4.17 1.41
CA ILE A 45 -10.34 5.63 1.45
C ILE A 45 -9.05 6.36 1.04
N PHE A 46 -7.91 5.95 1.60
CA PHE A 46 -6.62 6.52 1.26
C PHE A 46 -6.27 6.27 -0.20
N MET A 47 -6.40 5.03 -0.69
CA MET A 47 -6.08 4.70 -2.07
C MET A 47 -6.94 5.44 -3.09
N LYS A 48 -8.24 5.63 -2.79
CA LYS A 48 -9.13 6.49 -3.60
C LYS A 48 -8.68 7.95 -3.64
N SER A 49 -8.18 8.47 -2.51
CA SER A 49 -7.60 9.80 -2.43
C SER A 49 -6.28 9.89 -3.21
N GLN A 50 -5.48 8.82 -3.25
CA GLN A 50 -4.24 8.81 -4.03
C GLN A 50 -4.52 8.83 -5.54
N ILE A 51 -5.47 8.05 -6.04
CA ILE A 51 -5.87 8.11 -7.47
C ILE A 51 -6.69 9.37 -7.82
N ALA A 52 -7.07 10.16 -6.81
CA ALA A 52 -7.74 11.44 -7.00
C ALA A 52 -6.79 12.57 -7.42
N LYS A 53 -5.51 12.46 -7.04
CA LYS A 53 -4.46 13.43 -7.36
C LYS A 53 -4.23 13.44 -8.87
N GLU A 54 -3.95 14.60 -9.45
CA GLU A 54 -3.85 14.78 -10.91
C GLU A 54 -2.83 13.83 -11.54
N SER A 55 -1.61 13.75 -11.00
CA SER A 55 -0.56 12.87 -11.50
C SER A 55 -0.97 11.39 -11.47
N ASN A 56 -1.48 10.92 -10.34
CA ASN A 56 -1.89 9.51 -10.16
C ASN A 56 -3.20 9.18 -10.89
N GLY A 57 -4.05 10.18 -11.13
CA GLY A 57 -5.30 10.04 -11.86
C GLY A 57 -5.06 9.63 -13.31
N VAL A 58 -4.03 10.18 -13.95
CA VAL A 58 -3.60 9.78 -15.30
C VAL A 58 -3.10 8.33 -15.32
N VAL A 59 -2.37 7.90 -14.30
CA VAL A 59 -1.89 6.51 -14.14
C VAL A 59 -3.08 5.54 -14.02
N ALA A 60 -4.04 5.87 -13.16
CA ALA A 60 -5.27 5.09 -12.99
C ALA A 60 -6.13 5.08 -14.27
N GLU A 61 -6.21 6.21 -14.98
CA GLU A 61 -6.92 6.32 -16.25
C GLU A 61 -6.30 5.38 -17.31
N ARG A 62 -4.96 5.39 -17.46
CA ARG A 62 -4.26 4.50 -18.40
C ARG A 62 -4.52 3.03 -18.07
N TYR A 63 -4.42 2.65 -16.80
CA TYR A 63 -4.68 1.28 -16.35
C TYR A 63 -6.12 0.82 -16.68
N ILE A 64 -7.13 1.66 -16.40
CA ILE A 64 -8.53 1.31 -16.69
C ILE A 64 -8.80 1.31 -18.19
N ASN A 65 -8.22 2.24 -18.96
CA ASN A 65 -8.36 2.24 -20.42
C ASN A 65 -7.77 1.00 -21.06
N GLN A 66 -6.61 0.53 -20.61
CA GLN A 66 -6.02 -0.73 -21.10
C GLN A 66 -7.00 -1.91 -20.92
N LYS A 67 -7.69 -1.99 -19.77
CA LYS A 67 -8.70 -3.03 -19.51
C LYS A 67 -9.96 -2.83 -20.36
N PHE A 68 -10.37 -1.59 -20.56
CA PHE A 68 -11.52 -1.25 -21.39
C PHE A 68 -11.27 -1.51 -22.88
N ASP A 69 -10.05 -1.30 -23.36
CA ASP A 69 -9.64 -1.62 -24.73
C ASP A 69 -9.69 -3.13 -24.98
N ASN A 70 -9.17 -3.92 -24.04
CA ASN A 70 -9.29 -5.38 -24.10
C ASN A 70 -10.77 -5.81 -24.14
N PHE A 71 -11.62 -5.13 -23.37
CA PHE A 71 -13.06 -5.40 -23.35
C PHE A 71 -13.73 -5.03 -24.68
N ALA A 72 -13.39 -3.88 -25.26
CA ALA A 72 -13.88 -3.44 -26.55
C ALA A 72 -13.55 -4.48 -27.64
N ALA A 73 -12.30 -4.95 -27.67
CA ALA A 73 -11.87 -6.02 -28.58
C ALA A 73 -12.65 -7.33 -28.33
N ALA A 74 -12.82 -7.74 -27.07
CA ALA A 74 -13.52 -8.98 -26.72
C ALA A 74 -15.00 -9.00 -27.14
N ILE A 75 -15.66 -7.84 -27.23
CA ILE A 75 -17.05 -7.73 -27.71
C ILE A 75 -17.14 -7.31 -29.19
N GLY A 76 -16.00 -7.30 -29.89
CA GLY A 76 -15.87 -6.93 -31.30
C GLY A 76 -16.20 -5.47 -31.57
N ALA A 77 -16.14 -4.58 -30.58
CA ALA A 77 -16.26 -3.13 -30.74
C ALA A 77 -14.89 -2.53 -31.12
N ASP A 78 -14.19 -3.16 -32.07
CA ASP A 78 -12.82 -2.79 -32.43
C ASP A 78 -12.71 -1.33 -32.86
N ARG A 79 -11.56 -0.73 -32.51
CA ARG A 79 -11.17 0.59 -33.02
C ARG A 79 -11.16 0.50 -34.55
N SER A 80 -11.85 1.45 -35.21
CA SER A 80 -11.62 1.71 -36.63
C SER A 80 -10.11 1.86 -36.85
N SER A 81 -9.55 1.24 -37.89
CA SER A 81 -8.14 0.88 -38.07
C SER A 81 -7.13 2.05 -38.19
N ASN A 82 -7.46 3.23 -37.68
CA ASN A 82 -6.60 4.40 -37.69
C ASN A 82 -6.04 4.67 -36.29
N ASN A 83 -4.94 3.99 -35.96
CA ASN A 83 -3.84 4.48 -35.12
C ASN A 83 -4.17 5.42 -33.93
N SER A 84 -5.24 5.16 -33.18
CA SER A 84 -5.54 5.94 -31.99
C SER A 84 -4.87 5.29 -30.79
N THR A 85 -3.75 5.84 -30.35
CA THR A 85 -3.13 5.59 -29.03
C THR A 85 -3.90 6.29 -27.89
N ASN A 86 -5.05 6.88 -28.18
CA ASN A 86 -5.79 7.73 -27.26
C ASN A 86 -6.74 6.89 -26.38
N ASN A 87 -6.82 7.26 -25.11
CA ASN A 87 -7.76 6.69 -24.15
C ASN A 87 -9.21 6.78 -24.66
N LEU A 88 -9.95 5.68 -24.62
CA LEU A 88 -11.37 5.64 -25.00
C LEU A 88 -12.29 6.28 -23.94
N LEU A 89 -11.87 6.18 -22.68
CA LEU A 89 -12.56 6.71 -21.51
C LEU A 89 -11.76 7.86 -20.91
N THR A 90 -12.45 8.94 -20.55
CA THR A 90 -11.88 10.07 -19.81
C THR A 90 -11.65 9.72 -18.34
N VAL A 91 -10.83 10.53 -17.63
CA VAL A 91 -10.67 10.44 -16.15
C VAL A 91 -12.00 10.36 -15.41
N LYS A 92 -13.01 11.15 -15.81
CA LYS A 92 -14.33 11.17 -15.16
C LYS A 92 -15.07 9.83 -15.29
N GLN A 93 -14.77 9.06 -16.34
CA GLN A 93 -15.41 7.78 -16.66
C GLN A 93 -14.64 6.60 -16.10
N THR A 94 -13.30 6.67 -16.07
CA THR A 94 -12.45 5.62 -15.50
C THR A 94 -12.48 5.62 -13.98
N ARG A 95 -12.63 6.78 -13.35
CA ARG A 95 -12.55 6.91 -11.88
C ARG A 95 -13.60 6.11 -11.10
N PRO A 96 -14.90 6.07 -11.49
CA PRO A 96 -15.86 5.20 -10.82
C PRO A 96 -15.52 3.70 -10.97
N ILE A 97 -14.92 3.30 -12.09
CA ILE A 97 -14.46 1.91 -12.31
C ILE A 97 -13.28 1.61 -11.39
N ALA A 98 -12.27 2.49 -11.35
CA ALA A 98 -11.13 2.36 -10.44
C ALA A 98 -11.56 2.30 -8.97
N ASN A 99 -12.49 3.16 -8.56
CA ASN A 99 -13.06 3.14 -7.21
C ASN A 99 -13.74 1.81 -6.87
N ALA A 100 -14.53 1.26 -7.80
CA ALA A 100 -15.19 -0.04 -7.61
C ALA A 100 -14.18 -1.18 -7.47
N MET A 101 -13.09 -1.15 -8.25
CA MET A 101 -11.99 -2.12 -8.13
C MET A 101 -11.27 -2.00 -6.78
N ILE A 102 -11.01 -0.77 -6.31
CA ILE A 102 -10.41 -0.51 -5.00
C ILE A 102 -11.33 -1.01 -3.88
N ASP A 103 -12.62 -0.70 -3.92
CA ASP A 103 -13.58 -1.14 -2.91
C ASP A 103 -13.73 -2.66 -2.87
N TYR A 104 -13.71 -3.29 -4.03
CA TYR A 104 -13.79 -4.73 -4.11
C TYR A 104 -12.55 -5.40 -3.50
N THR A 105 -11.36 -4.81 -3.72
CA THR A 105 -10.06 -5.38 -3.33
C THR A 105 -9.67 -5.06 -1.89
N LEU A 106 -9.88 -3.83 -1.43
CA LEU A 106 -9.43 -3.32 -0.13
C LEU A 106 -10.58 -3.03 0.85
N GLY A 107 -11.83 -3.11 0.39
CA GLY A 107 -12.99 -2.86 1.25
C GLY A 107 -13.16 -3.92 2.34
N VAL A 108 -14.17 -3.73 3.20
CA VAL A 108 -14.50 -4.73 4.21
C VAL A 108 -15.17 -5.94 3.55
N HIS A 109 -14.52 -7.10 3.59
CA HIS A 109 -15.06 -8.33 3.06
C HIS A 109 -14.44 -9.57 3.72
N LEU A 110 -15.11 -10.71 3.57
CA LEU A 110 -14.54 -12.04 3.82
C LEU A 110 -13.87 -12.56 2.54
N PHE A 111 -13.39 -13.81 2.56
CA PHE A 111 -12.90 -14.47 1.36
C PHE A 111 -13.93 -14.39 0.24
N ARG A 112 -13.50 -13.87 -0.91
CA ARG A 112 -14.31 -13.73 -2.11
C ARG A 112 -14.10 -14.95 -3.01
N ALA A 113 -15.20 -15.58 -3.40
CA ALA A 113 -15.21 -16.68 -4.36
C ALA A 113 -15.64 -16.22 -5.78
N GLU A 114 -16.30 -15.06 -5.89
CA GLU A 114 -16.86 -14.56 -7.14
C GLU A 114 -16.64 -13.06 -7.32
N ASN A 115 -16.69 -12.62 -8.58
CA ASN A 115 -16.53 -11.23 -9.02
C ASN A 115 -17.73 -10.71 -9.83
N SER A 116 -18.84 -11.43 -9.82
CA SER A 116 -20.11 -11.07 -10.47
C SER A 116 -20.61 -9.69 -10.03
N SER A 117 -20.48 -9.36 -8.74
CA SER A 117 -20.85 -8.06 -8.18
C SER A 117 -19.99 -6.91 -8.71
N LEU A 118 -18.67 -7.10 -8.79
CA LEU A 118 -17.76 -6.11 -9.37
C LEU A 118 -18.03 -5.95 -10.87
N ALA A 119 -18.18 -7.04 -11.62
CA ALA A 119 -18.53 -7.00 -13.03
C ALA A 119 -19.84 -6.23 -13.28
N SER A 120 -20.84 -6.44 -12.43
CA SER A 120 -22.12 -5.73 -12.50
C SER A 120 -22.00 -4.24 -12.22
N GLN A 121 -21.14 -3.84 -11.27
CA GLN A 121 -20.84 -2.43 -11.00
C GLN A 121 -20.13 -1.78 -12.19
N ILE A 122 -19.09 -2.42 -12.75
CA ILE A 122 -18.38 -1.95 -13.93
C ILE A 122 -19.34 -1.81 -15.11
N ARG A 123 -20.18 -2.82 -15.35
CA ARG A 123 -21.24 -2.78 -16.36
C ARG A 123 -22.16 -1.57 -16.17
N LYS A 124 -22.64 -1.35 -14.95
CA LYS A 124 -23.51 -0.20 -14.63
C LYS A 124 -22.80 1.13 -14.92
N VAL A 125 -21.52 1.26 -14.59
CA VAL A 125 -20.74 2.46 -14.89
C VAL A 125 -20.63 2.69 -16.39
N ILE A 126 -20.23 1.68 -17.17
CA ILE A 126 -20.14 1.77 -18.64
C ILE A 126 -21.48 2.20 -19.25
N LEU A 127 -22.59 1.63 -18.77
CA LEU A 127 -23.93 1.93 -19.27
C LEU A 127 -24.47 3.31 -18.88
N THR A 128 -23.91 3.97 -17.87
CA THR A 128 -24.45 5.23 -17.32
C THR A 128 -23.50 6.43 -17.42
N LYS A 129 -22.21 6.20 -17.64
CA LYS A 129 -21.18 7.25 -17.68
C LYS A 129 -20.57 7.49 -19.05
N ILE A 130 -20.83 6.61 -20.02
CA ILE A 130 -20.58 6.91 -21.44
C ILE A 130 -21.74 7.75 -21.94
N ASP A 131 -21.45 9.00 -22.26
CA ASP A 131 -22.38 10.06 -22.64
C ASP A 131 -22.03 10.66 -24.01
N ASP A 132 -22.69 11.76 -24.38
CA ASP A 132 -22.51 12.38 -25.69
C ASP A 132 -21.10 12.95 -25.94
N ASN A 133 -20.34 13.23 -24.88
CA ASN A 133 -18.96 13.71 -24.97
C ASN A 133 -17.94 12.56 -25.07
N SER A 134 -18.40 11.32 -25.08
CA SER A 134 -17.54 10.13 -25.19
C SER A 134 -17.15 9.85 -26.63
N SER A 135 -16.03 9.16 -26.82
CA SER A 135 -15.60 8.67 -28.14
C SER A 135 -16.69 7.81 -28.79
N MET A 136 -16.75 7.84 -30.13
CA MET A 136 -17.72 7.03 -30.88
C MET A 136 -17.54 5.54 -30.61
N GLU A 137 -16.29 5.13 -30.41
CA GLU A 137 -15.88 3.78 -30.03
C GLU A 137 -16.44 3.40 -28.65
N ALA A 138 -16.32 4.28 -27.65
CA ALA A 138 -16.90 4.04 -26.33
C ALA A 138 -18.44 3.93 -26.39
N LYS A 139 -19.10 4.75 -27.22
CA LYS A 139 -20.56 4.65 -27.46
C LYS A 139 -20.92 3.32 -28.12
N SER A 140 -20.15 2.85 -29.11
CA SER A 140 -20.34 1.54 -29.74
C SER A 140 -20.21 0.39 -28.74
N VAL A 141 -19.20 0.43 -27.86
CA VAL A 141 -19.03 -0.52 -26.76
C VAL A 141 -20.27 -0.53 -25.86
N GLN A 142 -20.80 0.64 -25.49
CA GLN A 142 -21.99 0.76 -24.66
C GLN A 142 -23.21 0.12 -25.33
N GLU A 143 -23.44 0.37 -26.62
CA GLU A 143 -24.56 -0.19 -27.38
C GLU A 143 -24.50 -1.72 -27.47
N LYS A 144 -23.32 -2.27 -27.77
CA LYS A 144 -23.13 -3.74 -27.79
C LYS A 144 -23.36 -4.37 -26.43
N LEU A 145 -22.90 -3.72 -25.36
CA LEU A 145 -23.14 -4.17 -23.98
C LEU A 145 -24.61 -4.08 -23.54
N LYS A 146 -25.39 -3.14 -24.09
CA LYS A 146 -26.86 -3.08 -23.87
C LYS A 146 -27.55 -4.31 -24.47
N LYS A 147 -27.13 -4.74 -25.66
CA LYS A 147 -27.70 -5.88 -26.39
C LYS A 147 -27.33 -7.24 -25.76
N ASN A 148 -26.18 -7.33 -25.10
CA ASN A 148 -25.64 -8.57 -24.55
C ASN A 148 -25.58 -8.56 -23.02
N LYS A 149 -26.65 -8.98 -22.34
CA LYS A 149 -26.73 -8.97 -20.86
C LYS A 149 -25.78 -9.96 -20.19
N GLU A 150 -25.96 -11.27 -20.40
CA GLU A 150 -25.17 -12.30 -19.70
C GLU A 150 -23.76 -12.46 -20.29
N SER A 151 -23.65 -12.55 -21.61
CA SER A 151 -22.35 -12.59 -22.31
C SER A 151 -21.52 -11.33 -22.07
N GLY A 152 -22.16 -10.17 -21.88
CA GLY A 152 -21.49 -8.92 -21.53
C GLY A 152 -20.86 -8.92 -20.14
N LEU A 153 -21.47 -9.57 -19.14
CA LEU A 153 -20.87 -9.71 -17.81
C LEU A 153 -19.64 -10.61 -17.85
N TYR A 154 -19.72 -11.74 -18.56
CA TYR A 154 -18.58 -12.64 -18.74
C TYR A 154 -17.41 -11.94 -19.46
N ALA A 155 -17.71 -11.19 -20.53
CA ALA A 155 -16.71 -10.40 -21.26
C ALA A 155 -16.04 -9.35 -20.36
N ILE A 156 -16.79 -8.69 -19.46
CA ILE A 156 -16.22 -7.78 -18.45
C ILE A 156 -15.30 -8.53 -17.49
N ILE A 157 -15.73 -9.67 -16.93
CA ILE A 157 -14.94 -10.48 -15.98
C ILE A 157 -13.58 -10.82 -16.58
N THR A 158 -13.57 -11.36 -17.80
CA THR A 158 -12.35 -11.80 -18.48
C THR A 158 -11.46 -10.62 -18.85
N SER A 159 -12.01 -9.58 -19.49
CA SER A 159 -11.24 -8.48 -20.05
C SER A 159 -10.65 -7.54 -19.00
N PHE A 160 -11.39 -7.31 -17.91
CA PHE A 160 -10.87 -6.56 -16.76
C PHE A 160 -9.96 -7.42 -15.87
N GLY A 161 -9.88 -8.74 -16.11
CA GLY A 161 -9.08 -9.67 -15.31
C GLY A 161 -9.57 -9.76 -13.87
N LEU A 162 -10.90 -9.82 -13.67
CA LEU A 162 -11.49 -9.73 -12.33
C LEU A 162 -11.16 -10.94 -11.44
N ALA A 163 -10.72 -12.07 -12.02
CA ALA A 163 -10.16 -13.18 -11.25
C ALA A 163 -8.89 -12.75 -10.48
N ASN A 164 -8.04 -11.92 -11.09
CA ASN A 164 -6.86 -11.38 -10.40
C ASN A 164 -7.26 -10.39 -9.31
N ALA A 165 -8.33 -9.61 -9.51
CA ALA A 165 -8.87 -8.73 -8.48
C ALA A 165 -9.43 -9.54 -7.28
N THR A 166 -10.12 -10.67 -7.54
CA THR A 166 -10.58 -11.59 -6.49
C THR A 166 -9.41 -12.20 -5.72
N LEU A 167 -8.37 -12.65 -6.44
CA LEU A 167 -7.16 -13.16 -5.80
C LEU A 167 -6.49 -12.08 -4.95
N ALA A 168 -6.31 -10.89 -5.50
CA ALA A 168 -5.72 -9.76 -4.78
C ALA A 168 -6.51 -9.41 -3.51
N ALA A 169 -7.84 -9.40 -3.58
CA ALA A 169 -8.70 -9.17 -2.42
C ALA A 169 -8.46 -10.23 -1.32
N ASN A 170 -8.38 -11.50 -1.70
CA ASN A 170 -8.16 -12.58 -0.74
C ASN A 170 -6.75 -12.54 -0.13
N VAL A 171 -5.75 -12.25 -0.95
CA VAL A 171 -4.36 -12.05 -0.50
C VAL A 171 -4.29 -10.88 0.47
N GLU A 172 -4.96 -9.77 0.16
CA GLU A 172 -5.03 -8.59 1.00
C GLU A 172 -5.69 -8.89 2.36
N LEU A 173 -6.79 -9.65 2.37
CA LEU A 173 -7.44 -10.07 3.62
C LEU A 173 -6.50 -10.89 4.50
N VAL A 174 -5.71 -11.80 3.92
CA VAL A 174 -4.70 -12.58 4.65
C VAL A 174 -3.62 -11.66 5.20
N PHE A 175 -3.10 -10.73 4.38
CA PHE A 175 -2.14 -9.74 4.84
C PHE A 175 -2.70 -8.86 5.96
N LEU A 176 -3.97 -8.47 5.91
CA LEU A 176 -4.62 -7.65 6.92
C LEU A 176 -4.64 -8.37 8.28
N ILE A 177 -5.07 -9.63 8.27
CA ILE A 177 -5.11 -10.46 9.48
C ILE A 177 -3.70 -10.65 10.03
N LEU A 178 -2.73 -11.03 9.19
CA LEU A 178 -1.34 -11.22 9.60
C LEU A 178 -0.72 -9.94 10.15
N ASN A 179 -0.98 -8.81 9.51
CA ASN A 179 -0.47 -7.51 9.91
C ASN A 179 -0.94 -7.14 11.32
N ILE A 180 -2.26 -7.26 11.58
CA ILE A 180 -2.83 -7.03 12.92
C ILE A 180 -2.22 -7.98 13.96
N LEU A 181 -2.11 -9.27 13.64
CA LEU A 181 -1.52 -10.27 14.55
C LEU A 181 -0.06 -9.94 14.89
N VAL A 182 0.75 -9.55 13.90
CA VAL A 182 2.15 -9.18 14.12
C VAL A 182 2.26 -7.91 14.94
N ILE A 183 1.43 -6.88 14.70
CA ILE A 183 1.39 -5.67 15.52
C ILE A 183 1.11 -6.03 16.98
N ILE A 184 0.08 -6.86 17.24
CA ILE A 184 -0.28 -7.30 18.59
C ILE A 184 0.89 -8.06 19.23
N PHE A 185 1.47 -9.02 18.53
CA PHE A 185 2.56 -9.84 19.04
C PHE A 185 3.81 -9.03 19.38
N VAL A 186 4.25 -8.17 18.46
CA VAL A 186 5.39 -7.26 18.68
C VAL A 186 5.07 -6.28 19.81
N GLY A 187 3.83 -5.79 19.90
CA GLY A 187 3.36 -4.95 21.00
C GLY A 187 3.45 -5.64 22.37
N ILE A 188 3.05 -6.90 22.48
CA ILE A 188 3.18 -7.71 23.71
C ILE A 188 4.67 -7.87 24.08
N LEU A 189 5.52 -8.23 23.12
CA LEU A 189 6.97 -8.39 23.38
C LEU A 189 7.61 -7.06 23.82
N ALA A 190 7.29 -5.96 23.15
CA ALA A 190 7.76 -4.63 23.53
C ALA A 190 7.28 -4.23 24.92
N TYR A 191 6.02 -4.51 25.26
CA TYR A 191 5.45 -4.25 26.59
C TYR A 191 6.16 -5.06 27.68
N GLN A 192 6.35 -6.37 27.47
CA GLN A 192 7.07 -7.23 28.42
C GLN A 192 8.51 -6.76 28.64
N GLN A 193 9.20 -6.38 27.56
CA GLN A 193 10.54 -5.83 27.61
C GLN A 193 10.58 -4.51 28.40
N ILE A 194 9.62 -3.60 28.18
CA ILE A 194 9.49 -2.35 28.94
C ILE A 194 9.26 -2.64 30.43
N LYS A 195 8.35 -3.57 30.75
CA LYS A 195 8.05 -3.95 32.14
C LYS A 195 9.31 -4.46 32.86
N ARG A 196 10.02 -5.40 32.23
CA ARG A 196 11.29 -5.94 32.77
C ARG A 196 12.33 -4.85 32.98
N LEU A 197 12.47 -3.93 32.03
CA LEU A 197 13.46 -2.86 32.14
C LEU A 197 13.09 -1.83 33.22
N LYS A 198 11.80 -1.52 33.42
CA LYS A 198 11.38 -0.62 34.51
C LYS A 198 11.76 -1.11 35.91
N GLU A 199 11.91 -2.43 36.09
CA GLU A 199 12.35 -3.02 37.36
C GLU A 199 13.85 -2.81 37.62
N ILE A 200 14.64 -2.51 36.57
CA ILE A 200 16.11 -2.52 36.62
C ILE A 200 16.71 -1.13 36.32
N VAL A 201 16.05 -0.32 35.50
CA VAL A 201 16.52 1.00 35.08
C VAL A 201 15.52 2.11 35.41
N SER A 202 16.04 3.30 35.65
CA SER A 202 15.21 4.49 35.86
C SER A 202 14.39 4.83 34.62
N THR A 203 13.25 5.50 34.82
CA THR A 203 12.38 5.97 33.73
C THR A 203 13.15 6.83 32.72
N GLY A 204 14.06 7.69 33.18
CA GLY A 204 14.90 8.52 32.30
C GLY A 204 15.80 7.69 31.37
N ARG A 205 16.46 6.67 31.93
CA ARG A 205 17.30 5.74 31.14
C ARG A 205 16.46 4.92 30.16
N LEU A 206 15.24 4.55 30.53
CA LEU A 206 14.30 3.85 29.64
C LEU A 206 13.86 4.73 28.46
N ILE A 207 13.52 6.01 28.71
CA ILE A 207 13.21 6.98 27.66
C ILE A 207 14.41 7.18 26.73
N HIS A 208 15.62 7.29 27.29
CA HIS A 208 16.85 7.40 26.50
C HIS A 208 17.06 6.17 25.59
N MET A 209 16.78 4.96 26.10
CA MET A 209 16.86 3.72 25.30
C MET A 209 15.80 3.67 24.20
N PHE A 210 14.57 4.09 24.50
CA PHE A 210 13.49 4.17 23.51
C PHE A 210 13.81 5.19 22.42
N ALA A 211 14.32 6.37 22.79
CA ALA A 211 14.76 7.41 21.85
C ALA A 211 15.91 6.92 20.95
N ALA A 212 16.87 6.16 21.51
CA ALA A 212 17.92 5.52 20.71
C ALA A 212 17.36 4.47 19.72
N GLY A 213 16.32 3.73 20.13
CA GLY A 213 15.58 2.83 19.25
C GLY A 213 14.84 3.60 18.14
N GLY A 214 14.15 4.68 18.49
CA GLY A 214 13.45 5.56 17.57
C GLY A 214 14.36 6.11 16.47
N MET A 215 15.54 6.62 16.82
CA MET A 215 16.53 7.07 15.82
C MET A 215 16.90 5.97 14.81
N ARG A 216 17.09 4.73 15.28
CA ARG A 216 17.41 3.59 14.39
C ARG A 216 16.24 3.20 13.50
N ALA A 217 15.04 3.15 14.06
CA ALA A 217 13.83 2.86 13.31
C ALA A 217 13.63 3.91 12.20
N SER A 218 13.77 5.19 12.55
CA SER A 218 13.68 6.30 11.61
C SER A 218 14.70 6.23 10.48
N LEU A 219 15.97 5.92 10.78
CA LEU A 219 16.97 5.70 9.73
C LEU A 219 16.57 4.56 8.80
N GLY A 220 16.04 3.46 9.36
CA GLY A 220 15.47 2.36 8.59
C GLY A 220 14.34 2.82 7.66
N LEU A 221 13.40 3.62 8.17
CA LEU A 221 12.30 4.17 7.36
C LEU A 221 12.82 5.02 6.21
N ILE A 222 13.72 5.97 6.49
CA ILE A 222 14.28 6.88 5.49
C ILE A 222 14.98 6.09 4.38
N VAL A 223 15.83 5.12 4.74
CA VAL A 223 16.63 4.37 3.76
C VAL A 223 15.74 3.42 2.96
N VAL A 224 14.94 2.58 3.63
CA VAL A 224 14.13 1.56 2.95
C VAL A 224 13.09 2.20 2.05
N PHE A 225 12.32 3.16 2.55
CA PHE A 225 11.27 3.80 1.74
C PHE A 225 11.83 4.83 0.76
N GLY A 226 12.99 5.41 1.05
CA GLY A 226 13.72 6.20 0.06
C GLY A 226 14.05 5.35 -1.16
N LEU A 227 14.69 4.18 -0.95
CA LEU A 227 15.00 3.26 -2.04
C LEU A 227 13.75 2.79 -2.80
N LEU A 228 12.67 2.44 -2.10
CA LEU A 228 11.41 2.05 -2.74
C LEU A 228 10.78 3.18 -3.56
N ALA A 229 10.85 4.43 -3.09
CA ALA A 229 10.33 5.59 -3.81
C ALA A 229 11.12 5.87 -5.11
N PHE A 230 12.41 5.52 -5.16
CA PHE A 230 13.25 5.67 -6.35
C PHE A 230 13.04 4.57 -7.41
N ILE A 231 12.33 3.47 -7.11
CA ILE A 231 12.17 2.37 -8.07
C ILE A 231 11.58 2.84 -9.40
N PRO A 232 10.46 3.60 -9.44
CA PRO A 232 9.86 4.01 -10.72
C PRO A 232 10.70 4.99 -11.54
N THR A 233 11.68 5.67 -10.95
CA THR A 233 12.56 6.59 -11.70
C THR A 233 13.71 5.87 -12.40
N ILE A 234 14.04 4.66 -11.94
CA ILE A 234 15.15 3.84 -12.48
C ILE A 234 14.63 2.80 -13.47
N PHE A 235 13.45 2.23 -13.22
CA PHE A 235 12.87 1.18 -14.05
C PHE A 235 11.79 1.74 -14.98
N ASN A 236 11.76 1.27 -16.23
CA ASN A 236 10.63 1.52 -17.11
C ASN A 236 9.41 0.76 -16.60
N VAL A 237 8.58 1.51 -15.88
CA VAL A 237 7.35 1.08 -15.22
C VAL A 237 6.38 0.40 -16.20
N GLU A 238 6.34 0.85 -17.45
CA GLU A 238 5.43 0.34 -18.49
C GLU A 238 5.85 -1.03 -19.02
N GLY A 239 7.13 -1.41 -18.88
CA GLY A 239 7.66 -2.70 -19.32
C GLY A 239 7.61 -3.82 -18.28
N LEU A 240 7.13 -3.55 -17.07
CA LEU A 240 7.08 -4.53 -15.97
C LEU A 240 5.91 -5.51 -16.13
N ILE A 241 6.23 -6.79 -15.97
CA ILE A 241 5.29 -7.92 -16.02
C ILE A 241 4.13 -7.68 -15.03
N LEU A 242 2.90 -8.08 -15.41
CA LEU A 242 1.68 -8.08 -14.58
C LEU A 242 1.13 -6.69 -14.17
N ASN A 243 1.40 -5.61 -14.91
CA ASN A 243 0.89 -4.27 -14.59
C ASN A 243 1.30 -3.75 -13.19
N ILE A 244 2.31 -4.39 -12.56
CA ILE A 244 2.91 -3.96 -11.28
C ILE A 244 3.47 -2.54 -11.38
N GLY A 245 3.83 -2.13 -12.60
CA GLY A 245 4.27 -0.78 -12.87
C GLY A 245 3.32 0.31 -12.38
N TYR A 246 2.04 0.25 -12.77
CA TYR A 246 1.06 1.26 -12.37
C TYR A 246 0.91 1.35 -10.85
N PHE A 247 1.01 0.21 -10.15
CA PHE A 247 1.02 0.19 -8.69
C PHE A 247 2.26 0.87 -8.13
N LEU A 248 3.46 0.55 -8.63
CA LEU A 248 4.71 1.14 -8.17
C LEU A 248 4.78 2.65 -8.41
N GLU A 249 4.23 3.14 -9.53
CA GLU A 249 4.15 4.56 -9.84
C GLU A 249 3.33 5.31 -8.78
N ILE A 250 2.13 4.82 -8.46
CA ILE A 250 1.28 5.39 -7.40
C ILE A 250 1.94 5.22 -6.01
N ALA A 251 2.53 4.05 -5.75
CA ALA A 251 3.14 3.70 -4.48
C ALA A 251 4.38 4.56 -4.16
N SER A 252 5.13 5.00 -5.18
CA SER A 252 6.33 5.82 -4.96
C SER A 252 6.07 7.12 -4.21
N GLY A 253 4.98 7.81 -4.53
CA GLY A 253 4.54 9.00 -3.80
C GLY A 253 4.22 8.68 -2.34
N ILE A 254 3.58 7.55 -2.09
CA ILE A 254 3.24 7.07 -0.74
C ILE A 254 4.52 6.71 0.04
N PHE A 255 5.50 6.08 -0.60
CA PHE A 255 6.80 5.79 0.01
C PHE A 255 7.57 7.06 0.38
N LEU A 256 7.50 8.11 -0.45
CA LEU A 256 8.11 9.39 -0.14
C LEU A 256 7.46 10.05 1.10
N GLU A 257 6.13 9.95 1.25
CA GLU A 257 5.45 10.40 2.47
C GLU A 257 6.00 9.68 3.72
N LEU A 258 6.34 8.39 3.62
CA LEU A 258 6.98 7.63 4.70
C LEU A 258 8.41 8.07 5.03
N VAL A 259 9.17 8.49 4.02
CA VAL A 259 10.51 9.07 4.24
C VAL A 259 10.40 10.32 5.11
N ILE A 260 9.42 11.18 4.83
CA ILE A 260 9.15 12.40 5.61
C ILE A 260 8.80 12.04 7.06
N VAL A 261 7.91 11.05 7.26
CA VAL A 261 7.59 10.53 8.60
C VAL A 261 8.87 10.02 9.31
N GLY A 262 9.72 9.30 8.60
CA GLY A 262 11.02 8.85 9.10
C GLY A 262 11.89 10.01 9.60
N VAL A 263 12.02 11.08 8.80
CA VAL A 263 12.78 12.28 9.17
C VAL A 263 12.21 12.96 10.43
N VAL A 264 10.89 13.14 10.50
CA VAL A 264 10.24 13.75 11.67
C VAL A 264 10.48 12.93 12.94
N LEU A 265 10.29 11.61 12.85
CA LEU A 265 10.56 10.69 13.96
C LEU A 265 12.04 10.71 14.36
N PHE A 266 12.96 10.86 13.40
CA PHE A 266 14.39 10.95 13.67
C PHE A 266 14.71 12.19 14.51
N VAL A 267 14.17 13.36 14.12
CA VAL A 267 14.39 14.62 14.84
C VAL A 267 13.83 14.53 16.27
N ILE A 268 12.58 14.09 16.44
CA ILE A 268 11.95 13.95 17.76
C ILE A 268 12.74 12.98 18.64
N SER A 269 13.17 11.85 18.08
CA SER A 269 13.96 10.85 18.80
C SER A 269 15.33 11.40 19.19
N THR A 270 15.98 12.14 18.30
CA THR A 270 17.30 12.74 18.56
C THR A 270 17.24 13.79 19.66
N VAL A 271 16.28 14.70 19.60
CA VAL A 271 16.08 15.73 20.65
C VAL A 271 15.81 15.06 22.00
N THR A 272 14.90 14.08 22.03
CA THR A 272 14.58 13.33 23.25
C THR A 272 15.80 12.59 23.82
N TRP A 273 16.61 12.01 22.93
CA TRP A 273 17.84 11.33 23.31
C TRP A 273 18.86 12.28 23.92
N GLN A 274 19.07 13.46 23.32
CA GLN A 274 19.98 14.49 23.84
C GLN A 274 19.55 15.01 25.22
N LEU A 275 18.25 15.31 25.39
CA LEU A 275 17.70 15.79 26.66
C LEU A 275 17.86 14.78 27.81
N THR A 276 17.82 13.49 27.48
CA THR A 276 17.97 12.41 28.46
C THR A 276 19.42 11.95 28.65
N SER A 277 20.35 12.33 27.77
CA SER A 277 21.80 12.13 27.95
C SER A 277 22.41 13.10 28.97
N ALA A 278 21.79 14.26 29.17
CA ALA A 278 22.28 15.31 30.06
C ALA A 278 21.87 15.12 31.54
N LYS A 279 21.21 14.02 31.88
CA LYS A 279 20.74 13.64 33.22
C LYS A 279 21.25 12.24 33.57
#